data_AF-A0A7W9HG06-F1
#
_entry.id   AF-A0A7W9HG06-F1
#
_cell.length_a   1.000
_cell.length_b   1.000
_cell.length_c   1.000
_cell.angle_alpha   90.00
_cell.angle_beta   90.00
_cell.angle_gamma   90.00
#
_symmetry.space_group_name_H-M   'P 1'
#
loop_
_entity.id
_entity.type
_entity.pdbx_description
1 polymer ?
#
loop_
_entity_poly.entity_id
_entity_poly.type
_entity_poly.pdbx_seq_one_letter_code
_entity_poly.pdbx_strand_id
1 'polypeptide(L)'
;MDLVDLWRPTGQAELDLVAASRWRAWPPRLPDQPIFYPVANRWYATKIAREWNVPAKGVGFVTRFSVRRDFLARYPVQQAGGREVLEHWVPAEDLDEFNANIVGPIVCEAEYRGPVADAEFDRAEAELGRPLPVAWRRYLQGESWFRSGWLGDTFVTLYTPLETVEANVAAHPGIAIIGDDGSGERLTFDLRQDPAPDVDAFVARLESGDISGRSA
;
A
#
# COMPACT_ATOMS: atom_id res chain seq x y z
N MET A 1 16.67 23.83 -6.58
CA MET A 1 15.69 23.92 -5.47
C MET A 1 15.76 22.59 -4.77
N ASP A 2 16.22 22.59 -3.53
CA ASP A 2 16.55 21.35 -2.85
C ASP A 2 15.33 20.84 -2.10
N LEU A 3 14.94 19.61 -2.40
CA LEU A 3 13.78 18.94 -1.81
C LEU A 3 14.23 17.77 -0.92
N VAL A 4 13.40 17.44 0.05
CA VAL A 4 13.52 16.25 0.88
C VAL A 4 12.23 15.44 0.74
N ASP A 5 12.36 14.17 0.37
CA ASP A 5 11.23 13.25 0.38
C ASP A 5 10.95 12.77 1.79
N LEU A 6 9.68 12.80 2.16
CA LEU A 6 9.15 12.32 3.41
C LEU A 6 7.99 11.38 3.13
N TRP A 7 7.74 10.50 4.10
CA TRP A 7 6.63 9.58 4.05
C TRP A 7 5.68 9.78 5.20
N ARG A 8 4.42 9.41 5.01
CA ARG A 8 3.46 9.32 6.10
C ARG A 8 2.59 8.07 5.93
N PRO A 9 2.61 7.15 6.91
CA PRO A 9 1.62 6.09 6.95
C PRO A 9 0.27 6.69 7.35
N THR A 10 -0.79 6.26 6.68
CA THR A 10 -2.14 6.78 6.96
C THR A 10 -3.18 5.67 6.93
N GLY A 11 -4.38 5.98 7.42
CA GLY A 11 -5.58 5.15 7.30
C GLY A 11 -6.59 5.82 6.37
N GLN A 12 -7.69 5.13 6.08
CA GLN A 12 -8.67 5.57 5.06
C GLN A 12 -9.16 7.01 5.28
N ALA A 13 -9.61 7.34 6.50
CA ALA A 13 -10.20 8.65 6.78
C ALA A 13 -9.23 9.83 6.56
N GLU A 14 -7.94 9.67 6.87
CA GLU A 14 -6.96 10.74 6.63
C GLU A 14 -6.55 10.79 5.15
N LEU A 15 -6.46 9.63 4.48
CA LEU A 15 -6.23 9.59 3.03
C LEU A 15 -7.39 10.27 2.25
N ASP A 16 -8.64 10.06 2.66
CA ASP A 16 -9.81 10.68 2.04
C ASP A 16 -9.75 12.22 2.14
N LEU A 17 -9.26 12.75 3.25
CA LEU A 17 -9.05 14.19 3.44
C LEU A 17 -7.92 14.73 2.56
N VAL A 18 -6.84 13.95 2.38
CA VAL A 18 -5.78 14.28 1.41
C VAL A 18 -6.33 14.27 -0.03
N ALA A 19 -7.15 13.29 -0.39
CA ALA A 19 -7.80 13.25 -1.69
C ALA A 19 -8.74 14.46 -1.89
N ALA A 20 -9.51 14.84 -0.86
CA ALA A 20 -10.37 16.02 -0.88
C ALA A 20 -9.58 17.34 -1.02
N SER A 21 -8.34 17.39 -0.52
CA SER A 21 -7.41 18.51 -0.75
C SER A 21 -6.77 18.50 -2.14
N ARG A 22 -7.22 17.62 -3.04
CA ARG A 22 -6.62 17.36 -4.37
C ARG A 22 -5.17 16.92 -4.27
N TRP A 23 -4.84 16.16 -3.22
CA TRP A 23 -3.52 15.63 -2.94
C TRP A 23 -2.47 16.73 -2.73
N ARG A 24 -2.86 17.86 -2.11
CA ARG A 24 -1.95 19.00 -1.91
C ARG A 24 -1.64 19.31 -0.45
N ALA A 25 -2.45 18.81 0.47
CA ALA A 25 -2.32 19.15 1.88
C ALA A 25 -2.73 18.00 2.80
N TRP A 26 -2.05 17.93 3.93
CA TRP A 26 -2.45 17.14 5.09
C TRP A 26 -3.56 17.86 5.87
N PRO A 27 -4.55 17.11 6.40
CA PRO A 27 -5.63 17.72 7.17
C PRO A 27 -5.12 18.27 8.51
N PRO A 28 -5.80 19.29 9.09
CA PRO A 28 -5.50 19.78 10.43
C PRO A 28 -5.46 18.65 11.46
N ARG A 29 -4.56 18.76 12.43
CA ARG A 29 -4.48 17.81 13.56
C ARG A 29 -5.70 18.00 14.48
N LEU A 30 -6.10 16.93 15.16
CA LEU A 30 -7.09 17.03 16.23
C LEU A 30 -6.51 17.82 17.42
N PRO A 31 -7.34 18.45 18.27
CA PRO A 31 -6.85 19.25 19.40
C PRO A 31 -5.93 18.49 20.38
N ASP A 32 -6.08 17.18 20.47
CA ASP A 32 -5.28 16.27 21.30
C ASP A 32 -3.99 15.79 20.61
N GLN A 33 -3.74 16.21 19.37
CA GLN A 33 -2.61 15.80 18.54
C GLN A 33 -1.68 17.00 18.32
N PRO A 34 -0.78 17.32 19.28
CA PRO A 34 0.02 18.54 19.25
C PRO A 34 1.08 18.57 18.15
N ILE A 35 1.36 17.43 17.52
CA ILE A 35 2.39 17.29 16.49
C ILE A 35 1.85 16.58 15.24
N PHE A 36 2.31 17.06 14.09
CA PHE A 36 2.33 16.35 12.82
C PHE A 36 3.73 15.75 12.63
N TYR A 37 3.80 14.45 12.34
CA TYR A 37 5.07 13.73 12.23
C TYR A 37 5.12 12.88 10.96
N PRO A 38 5.83 13.34 9.92
CA PRO A 38 6.22 12.50 8.82
C PRO A 38 7.55 11.81 9.11
N VAL A 39 7.77 10.67 8.46
CA VAL A 39 8.95 9.84 8.63
C VAL A 39 9.93 10.05 7.48
N ALA A 40 11.22 9.89 7.75
CA ALA A 40 12.30 10.17 6.80
C ALA A 40 12.61 9.01 5.84
N ASN A 41 11.95 7.85 5.97
CA ASN A 41 12.18 6.72 5.08
C ASN A 41 10.90 5.90 4.82
N ARG A 42 10.81 5.36 3.60
CA ARG A 42 9.68 4.54 3.15
C ARG A 42 9.50 3.27 3.98
N TRP A 43 10.60 2.59 4.31
CA TRP A 43 10.56 1.32 5.03
C TRP A 43 9.80 1.43 6.34
N TYR A 44 10.07 2.49 7.12
CA TYR A 44 9.40 2.70 8.39
C TYR A 44 7.92 3.07 8.21
N ALA A 45 7.57 3.87 7.19
CA ALA A 45 6.17 4.11 6.84
C ALA A 45 5.44 2.81 6.47
N THR A 46 6.07 1.94 5.67
CA THR A 46 5.54 0.62 5.32
C THR A 46 5.33 -0.24 6.57
N LYS A 47 6.31 -0.25 7.49
CA LYS A 47 6.20 -0.98 8.75
C LYS A 47 4.98 -0.54 9.56
N ILE A 48 4.81 0.76 9.75
CA ILE A 48 3.64 1.32 10.46
C ILE A 48 2.33 0.94 9.76
N ALA A 49 2.28 1.11 8.43
CA ALA A 49 1.08 0.81 7.66
C ALA A 49 0.66 -0.66 7.82
N ARG A 50 1.61 -1.59 7.73
CA ARG A 50 1.36 -3.03 7.77
C ARG A 50 1.14 -3.59 9.15
N GLU A 51 2.03 -3.25 10.08
CA GLU A 51 2.07 -3.90 11.39
C GLU A 51 1.16 -3.21 12.40
N TRP A 52 0.83 -1.92 12.20
CA TRP A 52 0.05 -1.14 13.17
C TRP A 52 -1.28 -0.66 12.59
N ASN A 53 -1.30 -0.03 11.42
CA ASN A 53 -2.54 0.52 10.86
C ASN A 53 -3.49 -0.58 10.39
N VAL A 54 -3.01 -1.58 9.64
CA VAL A 54 -3.86 -2.69 9.18
C VAL A 54 -4.48 -3.45 10.35
N PRO A 55 -3.76 -3.90 11.40
CA PRO A 55 -4.40 -4.56 12.54
C PRO A 55 -5.39 -3.66 13.29
N ALA A 56 -5.12 -2.35 13.39
CA ALA A 56 -5.99 -1.43 14.12
C ALA A 56 -7.23 -0.97 13.34
N LYS A 57 -7.16 -0.90 12.00
CA LYS A 57 -8.15 -0.23 11.15
C LYS A 57 -8.57 -1.04 9.91
N GLY A 58 -7.98 -2.21 9.68
CA GLY A 58 -8.22 -3.07 8.51
C GLY A 58 -7.52 -2.62 7.23
N VAL A 59 -6.89 -1.44 7.22
CA VAL A 59 -6.20 -0.86 6.06
C VAL A 59 -5.06 0.05 6.52
N GLY A 60 -3.99 0.07 5.73
CA GLY A 60 -2.87 0.98 5.91
C GLY A 60 -2.33 1.43 4.57
N PHE A 61 -1.98 2.71 4.48
CA PHE A 61 -1.42 3.31 3.27
C PHE A 61 -0.05 3.88 3.55
N VAL A 62 0.82 3.86 2.55
CA VAL A 62 2.11 4.56 2.55
C VAL A 62 2.00 5.70 1.56
N THR A 63 2.19 6.92 2.04
CA THR A 63 2.22 8.11 1.17
C THR A 63 3.61 8.72 1.15
N ARG A 64 3.98 9.34 0.04
CA ARG A 64 5.21 10.13 -0.14
C ARG A 64 4.87 11.54 -0.58
N PHE A 65 5.66 12.51 -0.13
CA PHE A 65 5.60 13.89 -0.59
C PHE A 65 6.95 14.57 -0.41
N SER A 66 7.21 15.61 -1.19
CA SER A 66 8.49 16.33 -1.17
C SER A 66 8.31 17.70 -0.54
N VAL A 67 9.22 18.09 0.36
CA VAL A 67 9.20 19.38 1.07
C VAL A 67 10.48 20.16 0.81
N ARG A 68 10.41 21.50 0.82
CA ARG A 68 11.59 22.36 0.70
C ARG A 68 12.58 22.10 1.84
N ARG A 69 13.85 21.83 1.51
CA ARG A 69 14.91 21.55 2.49
C ARG A 69 15.09 22.68 3.51
N ASP A 70 15.16 23.92 3.04
CA ASP A 70 15.41 25.09 3.90
C ASP A 70 14.30 25.30 4.95
N PHE A 71 13.06 25.04 4.56
CA PHE A 71 11.92 25.06 5.47
C PHE A 71 11.99 23.90 6.48
N LEU A 72 12.27 22.68 5.99
CA LEU A 72 12.32 21.47 6.80
C LEU A 72 13.46 21.51 7.85
N ALA A 73 14.54 22.25 7.58
CA ALA A 73 15.67 22.41 8.49
C ALA A 73 15.30 22.99 9.87
N ARG A 74 14.12 23.63 9.99
CA ARG A 74 13.56 24.12 11.27
C ARG A 74 13.10 22.99 12.19
N TYR A 75 12.81 21.81 11.64
CA TYR A 75 12.31 20.63 12.35
C TYR A 75 13.36 19.52 12.27
N PRO A 76 14.36 19.49 13.18
CA PRO A 76 15.41 18.48 13.11
C PRO A 76 14.85 17.06 13.29
N VAL A 77 15.47 16.10 12.60
CA VAL A 77 15.10 14.68 12.70
C VAL A 77 15.22 14.21 14.14
N GLN A 78 14.14 13.61 14.64
CA GLN A 78 14.06 12.94 15.92
C GLN A 78 14.19 11.45 15.71
N GLN A 79 14.94 10.78 16.59
CA GLN A 79 15.02 9.33 16.62
C GLN A 79 14.02 8.80 17.66
N ALA A 80 12.80 8.44 17.23
CA ALA A 80 11.73 7.97 18.11
C ALA A 80 11.83 6.46 18.35
N GLY A 81 12.94 6.00 18.97
CA GLY A 81 13.18 4.59 19.29
C GLY A 81 14.39 4.01 18.56
N GLY A 82 14.17 2.93 17.79
CA GLY A 82 15.25 2.24 17.05
C GLY A 82 15.98 3.16 16.06
N ARG A 83 17.19 2.79 15.62
CA ARG A 83 18.04 3.64 14.75
C ARG A 83 17.39 4.05 13.42
N GLU A 84 16.41 3.29 12.95
CA GLU A 84 15.73 3.49 11.67
C GLU A 84 14.40 4.27 11.81
N VAL A 85 14.00 4.58 13.05
CA VAL A 85 12.80 5.34 13.37
C VAL A 85 13.15 6.83 13.38
N LEU A 86 13.07 7.43 12.20
CA LEU A 86 13.45 8.83 11.96
C LEU A 86 12.23 9.65 11.58
N GLU A 87 11.92 10.67 12.38
CA GLU A 87 10.72 11.50 12.27
C GLU A 87 11.05 12.98 12.29
N HIS A 88 10.25 13.81 11.61
CA HIS A 88 10.26 15.26 11.83
C HIS A 88 9.07 15.62 12.71
N TRP A 89 9.28 16.28 13.85
CA TRP A 89 8.16 16.72 14.69
C TRP A 89 7.82 18.17 14.36
N VAL A 90 6.69 18.35 13.66
CA VAL A 90 6.16 19.64 13.25
C VAL A 90 5.00 19.99 14.20
N PRO A 91 5.02 21.13 14.90
CA PRO A 91 3.89 21.57 15.71
C PRO A 91 2.61 21.64 14.87
N ALA A 92 1.47 21.29 15.47
CA ALA A 92 0.19 21.29 14.77
C ALA A 92 -0.18 22.67 14.21
N GLU A 93 0.21 23.74 14.91
CA GLU A 93 0.04 25.14 14.49
C GLU A 93 0.84 25.51 13.22
N ASP A 94 1.93 24.81 12.94
CA ASP A 94 2.79 25.05 11.78
C ASP A 94 2.32 24.27 10.54
N LEU A 95 1.30 23.41 10.66
CA LEU A 95 0.91 22.48 9.59
C LEU A 95 0.43 23.19 8.31
N ASP A 96 -0.19 24.37 8.44
CA ASP A 96 -0.58 25.17 7.27
C ASP A 96 0.65 25.69 6.51
N GLU A 97 1.68 26.15 7.23
CA GLU A 97 2.95 26.56 6.63
C GLU A 97 3.69 25.35 6.03
N PHE A 98 3.63 24.20 6.71
CA PHE A 98 4.16 22.94 6.20
C PHE A 98 3.52 22.55 4.87
N ASN A 99 2.20 22.56 4.79
CA ASN A 99 1.45 22.28 3.57
C ASN A 99 1.83 23.24 2.43
N ALA A 100 2.03 24.53 2.73
CA ALA A 100 2.49 25.51 1.74
C ALA A 100 3.91 25.22 1.19
N ASN A 101 4.71 24.43 1.92
CA ASN A 101 6.06 24.02 1.54
C ASN A 101 6.14 22.63 0.90
N ILE A 102 5.01 21.92 0.75
CA ILE A 102 4.93 20.70 -0.06
C ILE A 102 5.04 21.09 -1.54
N VAL A 103 5.90 20.38 -2.27
CA VAL A 103 6.14 20.58 -3.71
C VAL A 103 5.64 19.37 -4.46
N GLY A 104 4.72 19.59 -5.40
CA GLY A 104 4.05 18.53 -6.14
C GLY A 104 2.82 17.97 -5.38
N PRO A 105 2.29 16.83 -5.82
CA PRO A 105 1.23 16.12 -5.10
C PRO A 105 1.79 15.23 -3.99
N ILE A 106 0.97 14.97 -2.98
CA ILE A 106 1.12 13.80 -2.11
C ILE A 106 0.75 12.57 -2.95
N VAL A 107 1.58 11.54 -2.92
CA VAL A 107 1.41 10.32 -3.72
C VAL A 107 1.17 9.14 -2.79
N CYS A 108 0.09 8.39 -3.00
CA CYS A 108 -0.08 7.08 -2.37
C CYS A 108 0.82 6.07 -3.10
N GLU A 109 1.84 5.55 -2.41
CA GLU A 109 2.81 4.63 -2.99
C GLU A 109 2.45 3.17 -2.79
N ALA A 110 1.72 2.86 -1.71
CA ALA A 110 1.27 1.50 -1.42
C ALA A 110 0.04 1.50 -0.52
N GLU A 111 -0.76 0.46 -0.68
CA GLU A 111 -1.94 0.13 0.09
C GLU A 111 -1.80 -1.31 0.59
N TYR A 112 -2.11 -1.49 1.87
CA TYR A 112 -2.15 -2.78 2.53
C TYR A 112 -3.53 -3.00 3.15
N ARG A 113 -3.99 -4.25 3.10
CA ARG A 113 -5.30 -4.67 3.60
C ARG A 113 -5.14 -5.78 4.62
N GLY A 114 -6.14 -5.91 5.50
CA GLY A 114 -6.24 -6.99 6.47
C GLY A 114 -6.66 -8.32 5.85
N PRO A 115 -6.68 -9.40 6.66
CA PRO A 115 -6.96 -10.75 6.20
C PRO A 115 -8.30 -10.88 5.46
N VAL A 116 -8.29 -11.62 4.36
CA VAL A 116 -9.50 -11.99 3.62
C VAL A 116 -10.20 -13.18 4.30
N ALA A 117 -11.52 -13.10 4.47
CA ALA A 117 -12.29 -14.14 5.18
C ALA A 117 -12.42 -15.44 4.37
N ASP A 118 -12.50 -16.58 5.06
CA ASP A 118 -12.72 -17.90 4.43
C ASP A 118 -13.96 -17.92 3.53
N ALA A 119 -15.04 -17.30 3.98
CA ALA A 119 -16.29 -17.22 3.22
C ALA A 119 -16.12 -16.56 1.83
N GLU A 120 -15.13 -15.67 1.69
CA GLU A 120 -14.82 -15.05 0.40
C GLU A 120 -14.14 -16.05 -0.55
N PHE A 121 -13.20 -16.85 -0.03
CA PHE A 121 -12.58 -17.93 -0.79
C PHE A 121 -13.56 -19.03 -1.17
N ASP A 122 -14.41 -19.45 -0.23
CA ASP A 122 -15.39 -20.51 -0.46
C ASP A 122 -16.38 -20.11 -1.56
N ARG A 123 -16.82 -18.84 -1.57
CA ARG A 123 -17.65 -18.30 -2.64
C ARG A 123 -16.90 -18.23 -3.97
N ALA A 124 -15.66 -17.75 -3.95
CA ALA A 124 -14.86 -17.66 -5.17
C ALA A 124 -14.61 -19.06 -5.79
N GLU A 125 -14.34 -20.06 -4.97
CA GLU A 125 -14.19 -21.46 -5.41
C GLU A 125 -15.48 -22.01 -6.04
N ALA A 126 -16.63 -21.73 -5.43
CA ALA A 126 -17.92 -22.14 -5.98
C ALA A 126 -18.20 -21.51 -7.36
N GLU A 127 -17.82 -20.24 -7.56
CA GLU A 127 -18.01 -19.53 -8.84
C GLU A 127 -16.95 -19.90 -9.89
N LEU A 128 -15.69 -20.13 -9.50
CA LEU A 128 -14.59 -20.56 -10.38
C LEU A 128 -14.64 -22.07 -10.71
N GLY A 129 -15.37 -22.86 -9.93
CA GLY A 129 -15.44 -24.32 -10.03
C GLY A 129 -14.15 -25.04 -9.60
N ARG A 130 -13.23 -24.33 -8.93
CA ARG A 130 -11.97 -24.85 -8.39
C ARG A 130 -11.37 -23.86 -7.38
N PRO A 131 -10.57 -24.33 -6.42
CA PRO A 131 -9.93 -23.45 -5.45
C PRO A 131 -8.83 -22.58 -6.09
N LEU A 132 -8.64 -21.38 -5.54
CA LEU A 132 -7.41 -20.61 -5.76
C LEU A 132 -6.22 -21.32 -5.08
N PRO A 133 -4.96 -21.08 -5.53
CA PRO A 133 -3.79 -21.73 -4.95
C PRO A 133 -3.68 -21.54 -3.43
N VAL A 134 -3.32 -22.60 -2.70
CA VAL A 134 -3.21 -22.56 -1.22
C VAL A 134 -2.21 -21.50 -0.75
N ALA A 135 -1.09 -21.33 -1.46
CA ALA A 135 -0.11 -20.29 -1.17
C ALA A 135 -0.69 -18.87 -1.32
N TRP A 136 -1.59 -18.66 -2.29
CA TRP A 136 -2.29 -17.39 -2.50
C TRP A 136 -3.29 -17.11 -1.39
N ARG A 137 -4.07 -18.12 -1.01
CA ARG A 137 -4.97 -18.05 0.15
C ARG A 137 -4.20 -17.69 1.42
N ARG A 138 -3.10 -18.39 1.69
CA ARG A 138 -2.21 -18.10 2.83
C ARG A 138 -1.71 -16.65 2.83
N TYR A 139 -1.34 -16.12 1.67
CA TYR A 139 -0.88 -14.74 1.53
C TYR A 139 -1.96 -13.72 1.91
N LEU A 140 -3.15 -13.82 1.28
CA LEU A 140 -4.26 -12.89 1.52
C LEU A 140 -4.88 -13.02 2.92
N GLN A 141 -4.66 -14.14 3.61
CA GLN A 141 -5.08 -14.37 5.00
C GLN A 141 -4.01 -14.00 6.04
N GLY A 142 -2.84 -13.54 5.60
CA GLY A 142 -1.80 -13.02 6.49
C GLY A 142 -2.24 -11.75 7.22
N GLU A 143 -1.48 -11.33 8.25
CA GLU A 143 -1.80 -10.16 9.09
C GLU A 143 -2.01 -8.88 8.28
N SER A 144 -1.26 -8.72 7.20
CA SER A 144 -1.48 -7.72 6.16
C SER A 144 -0.98 -8.23 4.81
N TRP A 145 -1.66 -7.87 3.73
CA TRP A 145 -1.24 -8.17 2.36
C TRP A 145 -1.20 -6.90 1.52
N PHE A 146 -0.29 -6.87 0.53
CA PHE A 146 -0.18 -5.77 -0.43
C PHE A 146 -1.37 -5.77 -1.37
N ARG A 147 -2.13 -4.69 -1.39
CA ARG A 147 -3.30 -4.54 -2.26
C ARG A 147 -2.96 -3.77 -3.52
N SER A 148 -2.32 -2.62 -3.40
CA SER A 148 -1.95 -1.81 -4.57
C SER A 148 -0.71 -0.97 -4.30
N GLY A 149 0.00 -0.55 -5.34
CA GLY A 149 1.17 0.31 -5.19
C GLY A 149 2.23 0.16 -6.27
N TRP A 150 3.29 0.96 -6.15
CA TRP A 150 4.44 0.92 -7.07
C TRP A 150 5.42 -0.17 -6.67
N LEU A 151 5.75 -1.02 -7.64
CA LEU A 151 6.82 -2.03 -7.59
C LEU A 151 7.79 -1.72 -8.73
N GLY A 152 8.94 -1.12 -8.40
CA GLY A 152 9.81 -0.50 -9.40
C GLY A 152 9.10 0.66 -10.12
N ASP A 153 8.96 0.55 -11.44
CA ASP A 153 8.30 1.50 -12.32
C ASP A 153 6.84 1.13 -12.67
N THR A 154 6.36 0.00 -12.15
CA THR A 154 5.06 -0.58 -12.49
C THR A 154 4.12 -0.43 -11.29
N PHE A 155 2.95 0.16 -11.51
CA PHE A 155 1.88 0.16 -10.52
C PHE A 155 1.14 -1.17 -10.60
N VAL A 156 0.87 -1.82 -9.47
CA VAL A 156 0.15 -3.10 -9.43
C VAL A 156 -1.06 -2.96 -8.52
N THR A 157 -2.16 -3.60 -8.90
CA THR A 157 -3.33 -3.85 -8.06
C THR A 157 -3.59 -5.34 -7.99
N LEU A 158 -3.62 -5.92 -6.78
CA LEU A 158 -3.88 -7.35 -6.53
C LEU A 158 -5.29 -7.55 -6.01
N TYR A 159 -6.04 -8.44 -6.64
CA TYR A 159 -7.47 -8.67 -6.40
C TYR A 159 -7.75 -9.57 -5.20
N THR A 160 -8.87 -9.30 -4.53
CA THR A 160 -9.48 -10.26 -3.62
C THR A 160 -10.05 -11.46 -4.41
N PRO A 161 -10.43 -12.56 -3.73
CA PRO A 161 -11.06 -13.69 -4.41
C PRO A 161 -12.35 -13.33 -5.15
N LEU A 162 -13.19 -12.42 -4.63
CA LEU A 162 -14.40 -12.00 -5.35
C LEU A 162 -14.09 -11.08 -6.53
N GLU A 163 -13.14 -10.17 -6.39
CA GLU A 163 -12.69 -9.35 -7.52
C GLU A 163 -12.06 -10.22 -8.61
N THR A 164 -11.37 -11.31 -8.23
CA THR A 164 -10.88 -12.32 -9.16
C THR A 164 -12.04 -12.94 -9.94
N VAL A 165 -13.13 -13.32 -9.28
CA VAL A 165 -14.33 -13.85 -9.95
C VAL A 165 -14.92 -12.84 -10.93
N GLU A 166 -15.11 -11.60 -10.50
CA GLU A 166 -15.65 -10.51 -11.33
C GLU A 166 -14.77 -10.25 -12.57
N ALA A 167 -13.45 -10.28 -12.42
CA ALA A 167 -12.50 -10.11 -13.52
C ALA A 167 -12.51 -11.29 -14.52
N ASN A 168 -12.86 -12.50 -14.07
CA ASN A 168 -12.84 -13.72 -14.88
C ASN A 168 -14.09 -13.95 -15.74
N VAL A 169 -15.12 -13.09 -15.67
CA VAL A 169 -16.38 -13.25 -16.44
C VAL A 169 -16.15 -13.42 -17.95
N ALA A 170 -15.07 -12.86 -18.49
CA ALA A 170 -14.67 -13.00 -19.89
C ALA A 170 -13.39 -13.83 -20.12
N ALA A 171 -12.85 -14.47 -19.07
CA ALA A 171 -11.60 -15.21 -19.13
C ALA A 171 -11.79 -16.69 -19.53
N HIS A 172 -10.72 -17.32 -19.99
CA HIS A 172 -10.73 -18.75 -20.29
C HIS A 172 -10.92 -19.58 -19.01
N PRO A 173 -11.78 -20.63 -19.00
CA PRO A 173 -11.93 -21.51 -17.84
C PRO A 173 -10.59 -22.03 -17.32
N GLY A 174 -10.38 -21.96 -16.00
CA GLY A 174 -9.13 -22.38 -15.36
C GLY A 174 -8.01 -21.33 -15.38
N ILE A 175 -8.25 -20.11 -15.88
CA ILE A 175 -7.39 -18.95 -15.62
C ILE A 175 -8.03 -18.12 -14.52
N ALA A 176 -7.24 -17.72 -13.52
CA ALA A 176 -7.67 -16.79 -12.50
C ALA A 176 -6.89 -15.46 -12.63
N ILE A 177 -7.59 -14.38 -12.97
CA ILE A 177 -7.03 -13.02 -12.94
C ILE A 177 -6.97 -12.52 -11.50
N ILE A 178 -5.75 -12.36 -10.99
CA ILE A 178 -5.48 -11.97 -9.59
C ILE A 178 -5.02 -10.53 -9.44
N GLY A 179 -5.06 -9.74 -10.52
CA GLY A 179 -4.65 -8.35 -10.49
C GLY A 179 -4.37 -7.78 -11.88
N ASP A 180 -3.94 -6.53 -11.89
CA ASP A 180 -3.54 -5.79 -13.08
C ASP A 180 -2.44 -4.77 -12.78
N ASP A 181 -1.88 -4.17 -13.82
CA ASP A 181 -0.84 -3.15 -13.74
C ASP A 181 -1.31 -1.73 -14.10
N GLY A 182 -2.62 -1.52 -14.24
CA GLY A 182 -3.24 -0.27 -14.71
C GLY A 182 -3.02 0.05 -16.20
N SER A 183 -2.19 -0.71 -16.92
CA SER A 183 -1.95 -0.55 -18.37
C SER A 183 -2.89 -1.40 -19.23
N GLY A 184 -3.62 -2.32 -18.58
CA GLY A 184 -4.48 -3.33 -19.21
C GLY A 184 -3.85 -4.72 -19.26
N GLU A 185 -2.59 -4.87 -18.83
CA GLU A 185 -2.00 -6.19 -18.58
C GLU A 185 -2.58 -6.78 -17.29
N ARG A 186 -2.82 -8.10 -17.32
CA ARG A 186 -3.43 -8.85 -16.20
C ARG A 186 -2.41 -9.77 -15.58
N LEU A 187 -2.42 -9.83 -14.25
CA LEU A 187 -1.73 -10.85 -13.48
C LEU A 187 -2.64 -12.07 -13.37
N THR A 188 -2.14 -13.26 -13.71
CA THR A 188 -2.98 -14.46 -13.77
C THR A 188 -2.30 -15.70 -13.21
N PHE A 189 -3.08 -16.57 -12.58
CA PHE A 189 -2.69 -17.95 -12.33
C PHE A 189 -3.33 -18.90 -13.35
N ASP A 190 -2.52 -19.79 -13.93
CA ASP A 190 -3.04 -20.93 -14.70
C ASP A 190 -3.37 -22.08 -13.73
N LEU A 191 -4.66 -22.19 -13.40
CA LEU A 191 -5.17 -23.21 -12.48
C LEU A 191 -5.32 -24.59 -13.15
N ARG A 192 -4.93 -24.74 -14.42
CA ARG A 192 -4.99 -26.01 -15.16
C ARG A 192 -3.71 -26.83 -15.00
N GLN A 193 -2.64 -26.23 -14.49
CA GLN A 193 -1.35 -26.89 -14.28
C GLN A 193 -1.22 -27.40 -12.84
N ASP A 194 -0.56 -28.55 -12.69
CA ASP A 194 -0.13 -29.13 -11.44
C ASP A 194 1.37 -29.51 -11.56
N PRO A 195 2.28 -28.91 -10.76
CA PRO A 195 2.00 -27.97 -9.67
C PRO A 195 1.46 -26.62 -10.18
N ALA A 196 0.71 -25.97 -9.32
CA ALA A 196 0.27 -24.59 -9.49
C ALA A 196 1.47 -23.66 -9.81
N PRO A 197 1.23 -22.45 -10.36
CA PRO A 197 2.28 -21.42 -10.49
C PRO A 197 3.07 -21.22 -9.19
N ASP A 198 4.32 -20.77 -9.28
CA ASP A 198 5.18 -20.54 -8.11
C ASP A 198 4.75 -19.27 -7.37
N VAL A 199 3.59 -19.37 -6.72
CA VAL A 199 2.96 -18.28 -5.97
C VAL A 199 3.88 -17.80 -4.86
N ASP A 200 4.68 -18.68 -4.26
CA ASP A 200 5.61 -18.31 -3.20
C ASP A 200 6.75 -17.45 -3.77
N ALA A 201 7.30 -17.76 -4.95
CA ALA A 201 8.24 -16.88 -5.64
C ALA A 201 7.60 -15.54 -6.06
N PHE A 202 6.35 -15.56 -6.53
CA PHE A 202 5.62 -14.33 -6.84
C PHE A 202 5.44 -13.44 -5.60
N VAL A 203 5.00 -14.00 -4.48
CA VAL A 203 4.85 -13.27 -3.21
C VAL A 203 6.21 -12.76 -2.73
N ALA A 204 7.27 -13.55 -2.81
CA ALA A 204 8.62 -13.10 -2.44
C ALA A 204 9.09 -11.87 -3.24
N ARG A 205 8.77 -11.83 -4.54
CA ARG A 205 9.03 -10.67 -5.43
C ARG A 205 8.19 -9.45 -5.09
N LEU A 206 6.89 -9.64 -4.82
CA LEU A 206 6.01 -8.56 -4.36
C LEU A 206 6.55 -7.92 -3.08
N GLU A 207 6.95 -8.74 -2.13
CA GLU A 207 7.42 -8.32 -0.80
C GLU A 207 8.83 -7.69 -0.85
N SER A 208 9.67 -8.06 -1.82
CA SER A 208 10.96 -7.41 -2.06
C SER A 208 10.85 -6.09 -2.82
N GLY A 209 9.71 -5.83 -3.47
CA GLY A 209 9.51 -4.66 -4.32
C GLY A 209 10.10 -4.77 -5.73
N ASP A 210 10.49 -5.98 -6.15
CA ASP A 210 11.09 -6.26 -7.46
C ASP A 210 10.21 -7.23 -8.26
N ILE A 211 9.50 -6.73 -9.28
CA ILE A 211 8.69 -7.55 -10.20
C ILE A 211 9.30 -7.65 -11.60
N SER A 212 10.63 -7.55 -11.74
CA SER A 212 11.30 -7.82 -13.02
C SER A 212 11.14 -9.29 -13.42
N GLY A 213 10.09 -9.59 -14.19
CA GLY A 213 9.73 -10.95 -14.63
C GLY A 213 8.21 -11.17 -14.62
N ARG A 214 7.56 -10.83 -15.74
CA ARG A 214 6.09 -10.69 -15.90
C ARG A 214 5.28 -11.99 -15.92
N SER A 215 5.69 -13.00 -15.19
CA SER A 215 4.89 -14.20 -14.96
C SER A 215 5.01 -14.62 -13.51
N ALA A 216 3.87 -14.63 -12.82
CA ALA A 216 3.70 -15.36 -11.57
C ALA A 216 3.64 -16.87 -11.86
#